data_AF-A0A4T0IGE3-F1
#
_entry.id   AF-A0A4T0IGE3-F1
#
_cell.length_a   1.000
_cell.length_b   1.000
_cell.length_c   1.000
_cell.angle_alpha   90.00
_cell.angle_beta   90.00
_cell.angle_gamma   90.00
#
_symmetry.space_group_name_H-M   'P 1'
#
loop_
_entity.id
_entity.type
_entity.pdbx_description
1 polymer ?
#
loop_
_entity_poly.entity_id
_entity_poly.type
_entity_poly.pdbx_seq_one_letter_code
_entity_poly.pdbx_strand_id
1 'polypeptide(L)'
;MLYLNLATHQPTFNNRPAMMQSTQKPSKTLTLTLDAWESKSPLSTTANKSLSVLSNASAEYERPLPIKLSLNKSQISKSATPNLNTPFEVPGTPQNEHNQTQNEIITTPQQYLEWFEQIEKSIDNEHESKYQNHLQKLNSELQVHEDILNKVSLLEDEISSLRDNWDAIDTGTASLKDACQRYLDERDDLIALKEKMQEQQQQKQQKQKQ
;
A
#
# COMPACT_ATOMS: atom_id res chain seq x y z
N MET A 1 52.37 43.13 -8.00
CA MET A 1 51.56 42.93 -9.21
C MET A 1 50.09 42.78 -8.80
N LEU A 2 49.27 43.69 -9.31
CA LEU A 2 47.81 43.66 -9.53
C LEU A 2 46.89 43.07 -8.43
N TYR A 3 46.44 43.98 -7.57
CA TYR A 3 45.11 43.98 -6.96
C TYR A 3 44.03 44.20 -8.03
N LEU A 4 42.91 43.48 -7.99
CA LEU A 4 41.64 43.95 -8.54
C LEU A 4 40.59 44.04 -7.43
N ASN A 5 40.12 45.27 -7.24
CA ASN A 5 39.16 45.75 -6.27
C ASN A 5 37.73 45.29 -6.60
N LEU A 6 37.02 44.82 -5.57
CA LEU A 6 35.56 44.81 -5.53
C LEU A 6 35.10 46.24 -5.16
N ALA A 7 34.73 47.03 -6.17
CA ALA A 7 34.19 48.37 -5.96
C ALA A 7 32.66 48.32 -5.85
N THR A 8 32.19 48.65 -4.64
CA THR A 8 30.81 49.00 -4.30
C THR A 8 30.42 50.28 -5.04
N HIS A 9 29.30 50.29 -5.76
CA HIS A 9 28.72 51.54 -6.26
C HIS A 9 27.18 51.50 -6.21
N GLN A 10 26.65 52.29 -5.27
CA GLN A 10 25.29 52.83 -5.26
C GLN A 10 25.10 53.82 -6.42
N PRO A 11 23.85 54.03 -6.88
CA PRO A 11 23.47 55.34 -7.38
C PRO A 11 22.17 55.88 -6.74
N THR A 12 22.36 56.91 -5.92
CA THR A 12 21.74 58.26 -5.97
C THR A 12 20.24 58.43 -6.20
N PHE A 13 19.61 59.10 -5.22
CA PHE A 13 18.30 59.75 -5.30
C PHE A 13 18.33 61.10 -6.05
N ASN A 14 17.20 61.37 -6.73
CA ASN A 14 16.60 62.65 -7.13
C ASN A 14 17.15 63.46 -8.34
N ASN A 15 16.31 63.53 -9.39
CA ASN A 15 15.85 64.79 -9.99
C ASN A 15 14.50 64.60 -10.74
N ARG A 16 13.50 65.43 -10.40
CA ARG A 16 12.23 65.72 -11.14
C ARG A 16 12.45 67.04 -11.94
N PRO A 17 11.58 67.55 -12.87
CA PRO A 17 10.13 67.38 -12.99
C PRO A 17 9.52 67.33 -14.43
N ALA A 18 8.23 66.97 -14.56
CA ALA A 18 7.23 67.72 -15.33
C ALA A 18 5.84 67.05 -15.19
N MET A 19 4.83 67.89 -14.95
CA MET A 19 3.41 67.54 -14.85
C MET A 19 2.83 67.20 -16.23
N MET A 20 2.08 66.10 -16.33
CA MET A 20 0.86 66.08 -17.15
C MET A 20 -0.27 65.53 -16.28
N GLN A 21 -1.25 66.40 -16.04
CA GLN A 21 -2.55 66.05 -15.49
C GLN A 21 -3.23 65.07 -16.46
N SER A 22 -3.60 63.89 -15.96
CA SER A 22 -4.72 63.14 -16.52
C SER A 22 -5.75 62.97 -15.43
N THR A 23 -6.87 63.67 -15.60
CA THR A 23 -8.05 63.61 -14.76
C THR A 23 -8.65 62.22 -14.80
N GLN A 24 -8.58 61.46 -13.70
CA GLN A 24 -9.42 60.28 -13.51
C GLN A 24 -10.26 60.43 -12.25
N LYS A 25 -11.58 60.50 -12.50
CA LYS A 25 -12.68 60.48 -11.53
C LYS A 25 -12.52 59.34 -10.51
N PRO A 26 -13.05 59.48 -9.29
CA PRO A 26 -13.07 58.39 -8.31
C PRO A 26 -13.93 57.24 -8.87
N SER A 27 -13.28 56.11 -9.20
CA SER A 27 -13.98 54.90 -9.62
C SER A 27 -14.66 54.27 -8.42
N LYS A 28 -15.94 53.98 -8.60
CA LYS A 28 -16.87 53.44 -7.61
C LYS A 28 -16.40 52.05 -7.15
N THR A 29 -16.67 51.72 -5.90
CA THR A 29 -16.49 50.40 -5.29
C THR A 29 -16.92 49.28 -6.24
N LEU A 30 -15.95 48.48 -6.71
CA LEU A 30 -16.20 47.28 -7.50
C LEU A 30 -16.69 46.18 -6.56
N THR A 31 -18.01 46.10 -6.36
CA THR A 31 -18.63 44.87 -5.85
C THR A 31 -18.52 43.85 -6.97
N LEU A 32 -17.45 43.05 -6.94
CA LEU A 32 -17.20 42.01 -7.91
C LEU A 32 -18.22 40.89 -7.67
N THR A 33 -19.26 40.85 -8.50
CA THR A 33 -20.30 39.83 -8.46
C THR A 33 -19.72 38.47 -8.84
N LEU A 34 -20.26 37.39 -8.28
CA LEU A 34 -19.84 36.01 -8.55
C LEU A 34 -19.83 35.71 -10.06
N ASP A 35 -20.85 36.19 -10.76
CA ASP A 35 -20.99 36.07 -12.21
C ASP A 35 -19.85 36.76 -12.99
N ALA A 36 -19.38 37.92 -12.51
CA ALA A 36 -18.24 38.63 -13.08
C ALA A 36 -16.90 37.94 -12.80
N TRP A 37 -16.80 37.13 -11.74
CA TRP A 37 -15.65 36.26 -11.46
C TRP A 37 -15.63 35.05 -12.38
N GLU A 38 -16.76 34.35 -12.53
CA GLU A 38 -16.88 33.14 -13.36
C GLU A 38 -16.60 33.44 -14.84
N SER A 39 -17.04 34.62 -15.32
CA SER A 39 -16.77 35.08 -16.68
C SER A 39 -15.27 35.34 -16.95
N LYS A 40 -14.48 35.68 -15.93
CA LYS A 40 -13.05 35.97 -16.06
C LYS A 40 -12.16 34.75 -16.05
N SER A 41 -12.71 33.56 -15.80
CA SER A 41 -11.95 32.31 -15.82
C SER A 41 -12.81 31.18 -16.37
N PRO A 42 -13.19 31.25 -17.66
CA PRO A 42 -13.96 30.18 -18.29
C PRO A 42 -13.10 28.92 -18.29
N LEU A 43 -13.60 27.88 -17.61
CA LEU A 43 -12.93 26.59 -17.56
C LEU A 43 -12.88 25.97 -18.96
N SER A 44 -11.73 25.40 -19.31
CA SER A 44 -11.58 24.63 -20.55
C SER A 44 -12.60 23.48 -20.59
N THR A 45 -13.05 23.12 -21.79
CA THR A 45 -14.00 22.02 -22.02
C THR A 45 -13.56 20.71 -21.37
N THR A 46 -12.25 20.47 -21.28
CA THR A 46 -11.68 19.31 -20.57
C THR A 46 -11.88 19.39 -19.06
N ALA A 47 -11.65 20.56 -18.46
CA ALA A 47 -11.85 20.75 -17.02
C ALA A 47 -13.34 20.60 -16.64
N ASN A 48 -14.24 21.14 -17.46
CA ASN A 48 -15.68 20.95 -17.26
C ASN A 48 -16.09 19.47 -17.31
N LYS A 49 -15.54 18.69 -18.25
CA LYS A 49 -15.77 17.23 -18.32
C LYS A 49 -15.27 16.52 -17.07
N SER A 50 -14.08 16.85 -16.58
CA SER A 50 -13.54 16.29 -15.32
C SER A 50 -14.42 16.63 -14.12
N LEU A 51 -14.97 17.84 -14.09
CA LEU A 51 -15.88 18.29 -13.03
C LEU A 51 -17.21 17.54 -13.07
N SER A 52 -17.75 17.25 -14.26
CA SER A 52 -18.94 16.40 -14.42
C SER A 52 -18.69 14.96 -13.93
N VAL A 53 -17.50 14.40 -14.19
CA VAL A 53 -17.12 13.06 -13.68
C VAL A 53 -17.06 13.06 -12.15
N LEU A 54 -16.41 14.06 -11.55
CA LEU A 54 -16.34 14.20 -10.10
C LEU A 54 -17.73 14.43 -9.48
N SER A 55 -18.57 15.25 -10.11
CA SER A 55 -19.94 15.48 -9.67
C SER A 55 -20.75 14.18 -9.68
N ASN A 56 -20.69 13.40 -10.76
CA ASN A 56 -21.37 12.10 -10.83
C ASN A 56 -20.81 11.12 -9.79
N ALA A 57 -19.49 11.03 -9.63
CA ALA A 57 -18.87 10.17 -8.62
C ALA A 57 -19.25 10.59 -7.18
N SER A 58 -19.42 11.89 -6.93
CA SER A 58 -19.87 12.40 -5.62
C SER A 58 -21.38 12.19 -5.38
N ALA A 59 -22.18 12.09 -6.44
CA ALA A 59 -23.61 11.80 -6.35
C ALA A 59 -23.88 10.30 -6.14
N GLU A 60 -23.04 9.44 -6.69
CA GLU A 60 -23.12 7.99 -6.53
C GLU A 60 -22.67 7.54 -5.12
N TYR A 61 -21.77 8.29 -4.50
CA TYR A 61 -21.35 8.14 -3.11
C TYR A 61 -21.89 9.28 -2.26
N GLU A 62 -23.15 9.22 -1.86
CA GLU A 62 -23.71 10.11 -0.83
C GLU A 62 -23.04 9.77 0.51
N ARG A 63 -21.80 10.22 0.70
CA ARG A 63 -21.03 10.03 1.93
C ARG A 63 -21.86 10.72 3.03
N PRO A 64 -22.32 10.01 4.06
CA PRO A 64 -23.21 10.59 5.06
C PRO A 64 -22.55 11.84 5.60
N LEU A 65 -23.23 12.98 5.43
CA LEU A 65 -22.73 14.25 5.92
C LEU A 65 -22.47 14.09 7.42
N PRO A 66 -21.35 14.61 7.94
CA PRO A 66 -21.08 14.64 9.37
C PRO A 66 -22.34 15.06 10.12
N ILE A 67 -22.72 14.33 11.17
CA ILE A 67 -24.01 14.46 11.88
C ILE A 67 -24.30 15.93 12.29
N LYS A 68 -23.25 16.73 12.51
CA LYS A 68 -23.31 18.17 12.79
C LYS A 68 -23.92 19.02 11.65
N LEU A 69 -23.88 18.56 10.40
CA LEU A 69 -24.44 19.24 9.21
C LEU A 69 -25.83 18.72 8.82
N SER A 70 -26.16 17.46 9.16
CA SER A 70 -27.45 16.84 8.84
C SER A 70 -28.61 17.35 9.71
N LEU A 71 -28.31 18.02 10.83
CA LEU A 71 -29.33 18.52 11.77
C LEU A 71 -30.17 19.68 11.20
N ASN A 72 -29.76 20.30 10.09
CA ASN A 72 -30.37 21.52 9.58
C ASN A 72 -31.12 21.35 8.25
N LYS A 73 -31.45 20.13 7.82
CA LYS A 73 -32.20 19.92 6.55
C LYS A 73 -33.73 19.98 6.71
N SER A 74 -34.27 19.96 7.94
CA SER A 74 -35.73 20.00 8.16
C SER A 74 -36.30 21.38 8.46
N GLN A 75 -35.51 22.46 8.51
CA GLN A 75 -36.02 23.76 8.97
C GLN A 75 -35.37 24.98 8.28
N ILE A 76 -35.38 25.12 6.96
CA ILE A 76 -35.27 26.46 6.35
C ILE A 76 -36.28 26.58 5.20
N SER A 77 -37.48 26.98 5.58
CA SER A 77 -38.31 27.87 4.77
C SER A 77 -38.41 29.19 5.53
N LYS A 78 -38.01 30.28 4.86
CA LYS A 78 -38.27 31.70 5.16
C LYS A 78 -37.30 32.44 6.11
N SER A 79 -36.67 33.44 5.49
CA SER A 79 -36.41 34.80 5.97
C SER A 79 -35.25 35.10 6.93
N ALA A 80 -34.26 35.78 6.37
CA ALA A 80 -33.60 37.03 6.79
C ALA A 80 -33.00 37.19 8.20
N THR A 81 -31.73 37.65 8.16
CA THR A 81 -30.86 38.27 9.18
C THR A 81 -29.94 37.34 10.00
N PRO A 82 -28.59 37.56 9.94
CA PRO A 82 -27.64 36.80 10.74
C PRO A 82 -27.32 37.53 12.04
N ASN A 83 -27.49 36.85 13.17
CA ASN A 83 -26.76 37.20 14.38
C ASN A 83 -26.62 35.93 15.23
N LEU A 84 -25.61 35.10 14.96
CA LEU A 84 -25.23 34.02 15.87
C LEU A 84 -23.72 33.76 15.72
N ASN A 85 -22.99 34.08 16.79
CA ASN A 85 -21.64 33.59 17.03
C ASN A 85 -21.69 32.05 17.09
N THR A 86 -20.93 31.37 16.23
CA THR A 86 -20.68 29.93 16.33
C THR A 86 -19.18 29.67 16.43
N PRO A 87 -18.71 28.95 17.47
CA PRO A 87 -17.35 28.44 17.55
C PRO A 87 -17.11 27.38 16.47
N PHE A 88 -15.96 27.47 15.80
CA PHE A 88 -15.51 26.50 14.80
C PHE A 88 -14.99 25.24 15.52
N GLU A 89 -15.76 24.15 15.51
CA GLU A 89 -15.25 22.81 15.86
C GLU A 89 -14.83 22.07 14.58
N VAL A 90 -13.56 21.65 14.53
CA VAL A 90 -12.98 20.83 13.46
C VAL A 90 -12.99 19.35 13.92
N PRO A 91 -13.60 18.39 13.18
CA PRO A 91 -13.54 16.97 13.55
C PRO A 91 -12.48 16.19 12.75
N GLY A 92 -11.66 15.37 13.43
CA GLY A 92 -11.15 14.14 12.83
C GLY A 92 -9.71 13.66 13.10
N THR A 93 -9.10 13.89 14.26
CA THR A 93 -7.92 13.12 14.73
C THR A 93 -8.39 12.14 15.81
N PRO A 94 -7.98 10.85 15.81
CA PRO A 94 -8.46 9.87 16.78
C PRO A 94 -8.26 10.38 18.21
N GLN A 95 -9.36 10.33 18.96
CA GLN A 95 -9.50 10.81 20.32
C GLN A 95 -8.53 10.04 21.23
N ASN A 96 -7.34 10.59 21.42
CA ASN A 96 -6.50 10.29 22.56
C ASN A 96 -7.08 11.10 23.72
N GLU A 97 -7.61 10.42 24.75
CA GLU A 97 -8.33 11.00 25.89
C GLU A 97 -7.45 11.86 26.83
N HIS A 98 -6.38 12.48 26.33
CA HIS A 98 -5.41 13.23 27.15
C HIS A 98 -5.36 14.74 26.89
N ASN A 99 -6.11 15.29 25.94
CA ASN A 99 -6.17 16.74 25.72
C ASN A 99 -7.41 17.35 26.39
N GLN A 100 -7.45 17.32 27.73
CA GLN A 100 -8.47 18.00 28.54
C GLN A 100 -8.28 19.53 28.66
N THR A 101 -7.37 20.15 27.90
CA THR A 101 -7.13 21.61 27.97
C THR A 101 -7.79 22.43 26.85
N GLN A 102 -8.69 21.84 26.06
CA GLN A 102 -9.43 22.60 25.05
C GLN A 102 -10.61 23.33 25.68
N ASN A 103 -10.35 24.54 26.18
CA ASN A 103 -11.21 25.74 26.19
C ASN A 103 -10.87 26.73 27.33
N GLU A 104 -9.65 26.70 27.89
CA GLU A 104 -9.23 27.78 28.79
C GLU A 104 -8.83 29.02 27.98
N ILE A 105 -9.47 30.15 28.27
CA ILE A 105 -9.15 31.44 27.68
C ILE A 105 -7.74 31.83 28.15
N ILE A 106 -6.77 31.72 27.25
CA ILE A 106 -5.38 32.12 27.50
C ILE A 106 -5.37 33.59 27.89
N THR A 107 -5.07 33.87 29.16
CA THR A 107 -5.18 35.22 29.73
C THR A 107 -3.81 35.84 29.98
N THR A 108 -2.75 35.02 30.03
CA THR A 108 -1.38 35.44 30.36
C THR A 108 -0.40 34.95 29.28
N PRO A 109 0.66 35.72 28.93
CA PRO A 109 1.67 35.28 27.94
C PRO A 109 2.35 33.95 28.28
N GLN A 110 2.53 33.66 29.57
CA GLN A 110 3.09 32.40 30.05
C GLN A 110 2.20 31.19 29.70
N GLN A 111 0.86 31.32 29.82
CA GLN A 111 -0.08 30.27 29.42
C GLN A 111 -0.04 30.04 27.90
N TYR A 112 0.18 31.09 27.11
CA TYR A 112 0.35 30.94 25.67
C TYR A 112 1.59 30.10 25.33
N LEU A 113 2.71 30.34 26.01
CA LEU A 113 3.95 29.60 25.76
C LEU A 113 3.83 28.13 26.16
N GLU A 114 3.20 27.83 27.28
CA GLU A 114 2.95 26.45 27.73
C GLU A 114 2.00 25.71 26.78
N TRP A 115 0.92 26.37 26.35
CA TRP A 115 0.01 25.83 25.33
C TRP A 115 0.73 25.59 24.00
N PHE A 116 1.59 26.50 23.57
CA PHE A 116 2.36 26.38 22.34
C PHE A 116 3.35 25.22 22.41
N GLU A 117 4.09 25.08 23.51
CA GLU A 117 4.98 23.94 23.75
C GLU A 117 4.20 22.61 23.75
N GLN A 118 3.00 22.59 24.32
CA GLN A 118 2.15 21.40 24.30
C GLN A 118 1.69 21.04 22.88
N ILE A 119 1.40 22.04 22.04
CA ILE A 119 1.08 21.84 20.63
C ILE A 119 2.29 21.31 19.86
N GLU A 120 3.48 21.89 20.05
CA GLU A 120 4.70 21.43 19.38
C GLU A 120 4.98 19.96 19.72
N LYS A 121 4.93 19.60 21.01
CA LYS A 121 5.07 18.21 21.46
C LYS A 121 3.99 17.28 20.88
N SER A 122 2.75 17.75 20.78
CA SER A 122 1.66 16.97 20.19
C SER A 122 1.90 16.70 18.72
N ILE A 123 2.37 17.70 17.96
CA ILE A 123 2.70 17.57 16.54
C ILE A 123 3.86 16.59 16.36
N ASP A 124 4.96 16.77 17.12
CA ASP A 124 6.12 15.89 17.05
C ASP A 124 5.74 14.44 17.37
N ASN A 125 4.93 14.22 18.40
CA ASN A 125 4.45 12.89 18.76
C ASN A 125 3.54 12.28 17.69
N GLU A 126 2.67 13.06 17.05
CA GLU A 126 1.82 12.57 15.96
C GLU A 126 2.66 12.11 14.76
N HIS A 127 3.69 12.88 14.39
CA HIS A 127 4.58 12.54 13.29
C HIS A 127 5.44 11.32 13.62
N GLU A 128 6.06 11.30 14.80
CA GLU A 128 6.88 10.18 15.26
C GLU A 128 6.06 8.89 15.37
N SER A 129 4.85 8.96 15.93
CA SER A 129 3.94 7.82 16.04
C SER A 129 3.58 7.23 14.67
N LYS A 130 3.27 8.07 13.67
CA LYS A 130 2.98 7.59 12.30
C LYS A 130 4.19 6.88 11.69
N TYR A 131 5.38 7.44 11.87
CA TYR A 131 6.61 6.85 11.37
C TYR A 131 6.90 5.50 12.04
N GLN A 132 6.82 5.43 13.37
CA GLN A 132 7.03 4.20 14.13
C GLN A 132 6.02 3.11 13.76
N ASN A 133 4.74 3.45 13.59
CA ASN A 133 3.72 2.51 13.14
C ASN A 133 4.03 1.94 11.75
N HIS A 134 4.50 2.78 10.82
CA HIS A 134 4.89 2.32 9.49
C HIS A 134 6.12 1.42 9.53
N LEU A 135 7.13 1.76 10.34
CA LEU A 135 8.30 0.89 10.57
C LEU A 135 7.90 -0.46 11.17
N GLN A 136 7.04 -0.47 12.18
CA GLN A 136 6.56 -1.69 12.80
C GLN A 136 5.82 -2.58 11.79
N LYS A 137 4.98 -1.98 10.94
CA LYS A 137 4.28 -2.70 9.88
C LYS A 137 5.28 -3.30 8.89
N LEU A 138 6.24 -2.53 8.40
CA LEU A 138 7.26 -3.02 7.47
C LEU A 138 8.08 -4.17 8.07
N ASN A 139 8.47 -4.05 9.34
CA ASN A 139 9.20 -5.11 10.04
C ASN A 139 8.35 -6.38 10.20
N SER A 140 7.05 -6.23 10.47
CA SER A 140 6.14 -7.38 10.54
C SER A 140 5.96 -8.08 9.20
N GLU A 141 5.87 -7.33 8.09
CA GLU A 141 5.78 -7.89 6.75
C GLU A 141 7.08 -8.61 6.36
N LEU A 142 8.24 -8.00 6.67
CA LEU A 142 9.54 -8.64 6.46
C LEU A 142 9.65 -9.97 7.20
N GLN A 143 9.25 -10.01 8.47
CA GLN A 143 9.25 -11.24 9.26
C GLN A 143 8.35 -12.33 8.66
N VAL A 144 7.18 -11.97 8.13
CA VAL A 144 6.29 -12.91 7.44
C VAL A 144 6.95 -13.45 6.17
N HIS A 145 7.61 -12.59 5.39
CA HIS A 145 8.33 -13.02 4.19
C HIS A 145 9.50 -13.95 4.52
N GLU A 146 10.24 -13.70 5.60
CA GLU A 146 11.30 -14.59 6.09
C GLU A 146 10.75 -15.95 6.53
N ASP A 147 9.63 -15.98 7.25
CA ASP A 147 8.97 -17.23 7.65
C ASP A 147 8.49 -18.04 6.44
N ILE A 148 7.89 -17.38 5.44
CA ILE A 148 7.48 -18.03 4.19
C ILE A 148 8.70 -18.60 3.46
N LEU A 149 9.79 -17.83 3.35
CA LEU A 149 10.99 -18.28 2.66
C LEU A 149 11.60 -19.51 3.35
N ASN A 150 11.66 -19.50 4.68
CA ASN A 150 12.14 -20.64 5.46
C ASN A 150 11.26 -21.88 5.24
N LYS A 151 9.93 -21.73 5.27
CA LYS A 151 9.00 -22.82 5.00
C LYS A 151 9.16 -23.39 3.60
N VAL A 152 9.35 -22.55 2.59
CA VAL A 152 9.61 -23.01 1.22
C VAL A 152 10.91 -23.82 1.16
N SER A 153 11.99 -23.35 1.78
CA SER A 153 13.25 -24.10 1.85
C SER A 153 13.09 -25.46 2.52
N LEU A 154 12.35 -25.53 3.64
CA LEU A 154 12.08 -26.81 4.32
C LEU A 154 11.25 -27.78 3.45
N LEU A 155 10.27 -27.26 2.72
CA LEU A 155 9.48 -28.05 1.78
C LEU A 155 10.32 -28.54 0.60
N GLU A 156 11.25 -27.73 0.11
CA GLU A 156 12.18 -28.15 -0.95
C GLU A 156 13.06 -29.33 -0.47
N ASP A 157 13.57 -29.26 0.76
CA ASP A 157 14.34 -30.35 1.36
C ASP A 157 13.49 -31.62 1.53
N GLU A 158 12.25 -31.49 2.00
CA GLU A 158 11.31 -32.61 2.17
C GLU A 158 10.96 -33.27 0.82
N ILE A 159 10.70 -32.46 -0.21
CA ILE A 159 10.43 -32.94 -1.57
C ILE A 159 11.67 -33.65 -2.15
N SER A 160 12.87 -33.12 -1.92
CA SER A 160 14.11 -33.77 -2.35
C SER A 160 14.27 -35.15 -1.68
N SER A 161 14.07 -35.23 -0.36
CA SER A 161 14.10 -36.49 0.36
C SER A 161 13.05 -37.50 -0.14
N LEU A 162 11.83 -37.03 -0.43
CA LEU A 162 10.79 -37.88 -0.99
C LEU A 162 11.15 -38.41 -2.39
N ARG A 163 11.80 -37.58 -3.21
CA ARG A 163 12.29 -37.97 -4.53
C ARG A 163 13.38 -39.04 -4.41
N ASP A 164 14.34 -38.86 -3.51
CA ASP A 164 15.41 -39.84 -3.30
C ASP A 164 14.84 -41.19 -2.81
N ASN A 165 13.86 -41.16 -1.91
CA ASN A 165 13.16 -42.36 -1.46
C ASN A 165 12.41 -43.06 -2.60
N TRP A 166 11.77 -42.29 -3.49
CA TRP A 166 11.07 -42.85 -4.65
C TRP A 166 12.05 -43.51 -5.62
N ASP A 167 13.18 -42.87 -5.90
CA ASP A 167 14.23 -43.44 -6.77
C ASP A 167 14.82 -44.74 -6.18
N ALA A 168 15.02 -44.78 -4.87
CA ALA A 168 15.44 -45.99 -4.16
C ALA A 168 14.41 -47.12 -4.26
N ILE A 169 13.12 -46.80 -4.15
CA ILE A 169 12.03 -47.78 -4.32
C ILE A 169 11.95 -48.27 -5.76
N ASP A 170 12.07 -47.39 -6.75
CA ASP A 170 12.01 -47.75 -8.16
C ASP A 170 13.17 -48.67 -8.53
N THR A 171 14.39 -48.28 -8.14
CA THR A 171 15.61 -49.10 -8.32
C THR A 171 15.48 -50.44 -7.59
N GLY A 172 15.00 -50.43 -6.34
CA GLY A 172 14.78 -51.64 -5.55
C GLY A 172 13.75 -52.58 -6.18
N THR A 173 12.67 -52.03 -6.75
CA THR A 173 11.63 -52.80 -7.44
C THR A 173 12.15 -53.37 -8.75
N ALA A 174 12.94 -52.61 -9.51
CA ALA A 174 13.59 -53.09 -10.72
C ALA A 174 14.57 -54.25 -10.41
N SER A 175 15.38 -54.10 -9.36
CA SER A 175 16.29 -55.15 -8.89
C SER A 175 15.54 -56.39 -8.41
N LEU A 176 14.44 -56.23 -7.68
CA LEU A 176 13.62 -57.35 -7.23
C LEU A 176 12.97 -58.08 -8.41
N LYS A 177 12.48 -57.33 -9.40
CA LYS A 177 11.93 -57.90 -10.64
C LYS A 177 12.97 -58.72 -11.39
N ASP A 178 14.20 -58.22 -11.51
CA ASP A 178 15.31 -58.96 -12.15
C ASP A 178 15.61 -60.26 -11.39
N ALA A 179 15.69 -60.21 -10.06
CA ALA A 179 15.91 -61.40 -9.23
C ALA A 179 14.79 -62.44 -9.40
N CYS A 180 13.52 -62.00 -9.44
CA CYS A 180 12.38 -62.87 -9.71
C CYS A 180 12.44 -63.51 -11.10
N GLN A 181 12.83 -62.74 -12.13
CA GLN A 181 12.97 -63.27 -13.48
C GLN A 181 14.05 -64.36 -13.54
N ARG A 182 15.22 -64.09 -12.96
CA ARG A 182 16.32 -65.07 -12.89
C ARG A 182 15.92 -66.36 -12.18
N TYR A 183 15.11 -66.26 -11.12
CA TYR A 183 14.59 -67.44 -10.42
C TYR A 183 13.59 -68.24 -11.28
N LEU A 184 12.75 -67.56 -12.06
CA LEU A 184 11.84 -68.22 -13.00
C LEU A 184 12.60 -68.93 -14.12
N ASP A 185 13.64 -68.30 -14.66
CA ASP A 185 14.49 -68.88 -15.71
C ASP A 185 15.20 -70.15 -15.18
N GLU A 186 15.81 -70.09 -13.99
CA GLU A 186 16.47 -71.25 -13.37
C GLU A 186 15.47 -72.39 -13.11
N ARG A 187 14.24 -72.07 -12.67
CA ARG A 187 13.18 -73.06 -12.49
C ARG A 187 12.86 -73.76 -13.82
N ASP A 188 12.73 -72.99 -14.90
CA ASP A 188 12.38 -73.53 -16.21
C ASP A 188 13.51 -74.41 -16.76
N ASP A 189 14.78 -74.02 -16.54
CA ASP A 189 15.95 -74.84 -16.86
C ASP A 189 15.97 -76.18 -16.09
N LEU A 190 15.65 -76.16 -14.80
CA LEU A 190 15.54 -77.38 -13.98
C LEU A 190 14.40 -78.30 -14.45
N ILE A 191 13.28 -77.73 -14.89
CA ILE A 191 12.16 -78.50 -15.47
C ILE A 191 12.62 -79.16 -16.78
N ALA A 192 13.25 -78.41 -17.69
CA ALA A 192 13.76 -78.93 -18.95
C ALA A 192 14.81 -80.04 -18.72
N LEU A 193 15.70 -79.88 -17.73
CA LEU A 193 16.67 -80.90 -17.36
C LEU A 193 15.99 -82.18 -16.84
N LYS A 194 14.96 -82.04 -16.00
CA LYS A 194 14.17 -83.17 -15.49
C LYS A 194 13.49 -83.92 -16.64
N GLU A 195 12.84 -83.22 -17.56
CA GLU A 195 12.18 -83.81 -18.72
C GLU A 195 13.16 -84.59 -19.60
N LYS A 196 14.31 -83.97 -19.93
CA LYS A 196 15.40 -84.62 -20.68
C LYS A 196 15.90 -85.91 -19.99
N MET A 197 16.06 -85.89 -18.66
CA MET A 197 16.49 -87.07 -17.91
C MET A 197 15.44 -88.19 -17.97
N GLN A 198 14.16 -87.83 -17.87
CA GLN A 198 13.05 -88.76 -17.97
C GLN A 198 12.97 -89.42 -19.36
N GLU A 199 13.15 -88.64 -20.43
CA GLU A 199 13.24 -89.15 -21.81
C GLU A 199 14.41 -90.13 -21.98
N GLN A 200 15.61 -89.78 -21.49
CA GLN A 200 16.77 -90.67 -21.56
C GLN A 200 16.55 -91.98 -20.80
N GLN A 201 15.90 -91.93 -19.64
CA GLN A 201 15.56 -93.14 -18.89
C GLN A 201 14.57 -94.02 -19.66
N GLN A 202 13.54 -93.44 -20.27
CA GLN A 202 12.58 -94.18 -21.09
C GLN A 202 13.25 -94.84 -22.30
N GLN A 203 14.14 -94.13 -23.00
CA GLN A 203 14.90 -94.69 -24.12
C GLN A 203 15.79 -95.86 -23.68
N LYS A 204 16.47 -95.75 -22.53
CA LYS A 204 17.27 -96.86 -21.98
C LYS A 204 16.40 -98.08 -21.64
N GLN A 205 15.22 -97.87 -21.06
CA GLN A 205 14.29 -98.97 -20.76
C GLN A 205 13.76 -99.64 -22.04
N GLN A 206 13.47 -98.88 -23.10
CA GLN A 206 13.05 -99.44 -24.38
C GLN A 206 14.14 -100.30 -25.02
N LYS A 207 15.40 -99.84 -24.99
CA LYS A 207 16.56 -100.59 -25.51
C LYS A 207 16.84 -101.89 -24.75
N GLN A 208 16.50 -101.98 -23.46
CA GLN A 208 16.66 -103.21 -22.67
C GLN A 208 15.55 -104.24 -22.91
N LYS A 209 14.42 -103.83 -23.51
CA LYS A 209 13.29 -104.72 -23.82
C LYS A 209 13.33 -105.30 -25.23
N GLN A 210 14.29 -104.87 -26.07
CA GLN A 210 14.56 -105.39 -27.40
C GLN A 210 15.77 -106.33 -27.35
#